data_AF-A0A8S9L7H2-F1
#
_entry.id   AF-A0A8S9L7H2-F1
#
_cell.length_a   1.000
_cell.length_b   1.000
_cell.length_c   1.000
_cell.angle_alpha   90.00
_cell.angle_beta   90.00
_cell.angle_gamma   90.00
#
_symmetry.space_group_name_H-M   'P 1'
#
loop_
_entity.id
_entity.type
_entity.pdbx_description
1 polymer ?
#
loop_
_entity_poly.entity_id
_entity_poly.type
_entity_poly.pdbx_seq_one_letter_code
_entity_poly.pdbx_strand_id
1 'polypeptide(L)'
;MSLKHEVLKTGENYFQDLNYYGLKLRGVVHAAKNYQVVVEENRRLYNEVQELKGNIRVYCRIRPFLKGQNKKETSIEYTGENGELVVANPLKQGKDTHRFFKFNKVFGPSSTQEEVFLDTQPLIRSLLDGYNVCIFAYGQTGSGKTYTMSGPSINSEEHWGVNYRALNDLFHLTQSSQNTVMYEVGVQMVEIYNEQVRDLLSDDGPSRRYPSLI
;
A
#
# COMPACT_ATOMS: atom_id res chain seq x y z
N MET A 1 -8.56 61.86 38.74
CA MET A 1 -9.02 60.47 38.95
C MET A 1 -7.97 59.56 38.33
N SER A 2 -7.43 58.66 39.15
CA SER A 2 -6.01 58.30 39.18
C SER A 2 -5.68 57.06 38.34
N LEU A 3 -4.50 57.05 37.70
CA LEU A 3 -3.86 55.89 37.05
C LEU A 3 -4.05 54.56 37.80
N LYS A 4 -4.13 54.60 39.14
CA LYS A 4 -4.39 53.41 39.97
C LYS A 4 -5.68 52.68 39.61
N HIS A 5 -6.75 53.41 39.28
CA HIS A 5 -8.04 52.81 38.94
C HIS A 5 -8.01 52.15 37.56
N GLU A 6 -7.25 52.73 36.63
CA GLU A 6 -7.05 52.21 35.28
C GLU A 6 -6.16 50.96 35.29
N VAL A 7 -5.10 50.94 36.12
CA VAL A 7 -4.25 49.76 36.34
C VAL A 7 -5.05 48.59 36.95
N LEU A 8 -5.91 48.87 37.95
CA LEU A 8 -6.76 47.84 38.56
C LEU A 8 -7.76 47.25 37.57
N LYS A 9 -8.45 48.10 36.81
CA LYS A 9 -9.41 47.66 35.77
C LYS A 9 -8.73 46.86 34.66
N THR A 10 -7.53 47.27 34.28
CA THR A 10 -6.70 46.54 33.31
C THR A 10 -6.31 45.17 33.84
N GLY A 11 -5.91 45.06 35.11
CA GLY A 11 -5.60 43.79 35.76
C GLY A 11 -6.80 42.84 35.85
N GLU A 12 -7.99 43.34 36.16
CA GLU A 12 -9.22 42.55 36.18
C GLU A 12 -9.60 42.03 34.79
N ASN A 13 -9.46 42.86 33.74
CA ASN A 13 -9.69 42.45 32.36
C ASN A 13 -8.74 41.33 31.93
N TYR A 14 -7.43 41.47 32.21
CA TYR A 14 -6.45 40.41 31.92
C TYR A 14 -6.76 39.09 32.65
N PHE A 15 -7.24 39.18 33.89
CA PHE A 15 -7.62 37.99 34.66
C PHE A 15 -8.86 37.29 34.07
N GLN A 16 -9.85 38.06 33.61
CA GLN A 16 -11.02 37.52 32.92
C GLN A 16 -10.65 36.86 31.58
N ASP A 17 -9.79 37.51 30.80
CA ASP A 17 -9.26 36.98 29.55
C ASP A 17 -8.49 35.67 29.80
N LEU A 18 -7.59 35.64 30.78
CA LEU A 18 -6.84 34.42 31.15
C LEU A 18 -7.77 33.25 31.53
N ASN A 19 -8.83 33.52 32.29
CA ASN A 19 -9.82 32.49 32.63
C ASN A 19 -10.60 32.03 31.39
N TYR A 20 -11.01 32.95 30.53
CA TYR A 20 -11.72 32.64 29.29
C TYR A 20 -10.87 31.77 28.35
N TYR A 21 -9.60 32.15 28.13
CA TYR A 21 -8.66 31.36 27.33
C TYR A 21 -8.34 30.01 28.00
N GLY A 22 -8.20 29.97 29.32
CA GLY A 22 -7.99 28.72 30.06
C GLY A 22 -9.14 27.73 29.90
N LEU A 23 -10.39 28.21 29.90
CA LEU A 23 -11.58 27.39 29.64
C LEU A 23 -11.61 26.86 28.20
N LYS A 24 -11.32 27.73 27.21
CA LYS A 24 -11.21 27.30 25.81
C LYS A 24 -10.10 26.26 25.61
N LEU A 25 -8.93 26.47 26.22
CA LEU A 25 -7.79 25.57 26.13
C LEU A 25 -8.14 24.18 26.66
N ARG A 26 -8.87 24.09 27.78
CA ARG A 26 -9.35 22.81 28.31
C ARG A 26 -10.25 22.07 27.31
N GLY A 27 -11.14 22.79 26.63
CA GLY A 27 -11.98 22.21 25.58
C GLY A 27 -11.15 21.62 24.44
N VAL A 28 -10.14 22.35 23.97
CA VAL A 28 -9.23 21.89 22.91
C VAL A 28 -8.41 20.69 23.35
N VAL A 29 -7.85 20.70 24.57
CA VAL A 29 -7.07 19.57 25.12
C VAL A 29 -7.94 18.32 25.24
N HIS A 30 -9.18 18.45 25.71
CA HIS A 30 -10.11 17.33 25.80
C HIS A 30 -10.44 16.75 24.41
N ALA A 31 -10.71 17.61 23.43
CA ALA A 31 -10.94 17.20 22.05
C ALA A 31 -9.71 16.48 21.45
N ALA A 32 -8.51 17.00 21.68
CA ALA A 32 -7.26 16.39 21.21
C ALA A 32 -7.04 15.00 21.84
N LYS A 33 -7.33 14.83 23.14
CA LYS A 33 -7.24 13.53 23.81
C LYS A 33 -8.22 12.52 23.23
N ASN A 34 -9.48 12.91 23.02
CA ASN A 34 -10.48 12.02 22.43
C ASN A 34 -10.13 11.66 20.98
N TYR A 35 -9.53 12.59 20.23
CA TYR A 35 -9.06 12.33 18.87
C TYR A 35 -8.01 11.22 18.81
N GLN A 36 -7.06 11.19 19.77
CA GLN A 36 -6.06 10.12 19.84
C GLN A 36 -6.70 8.74 20.02
N VAL A 37 -7.71 8.63 20.90
CA VAL A 37 -8.45 7.38 21.12
C VAL A 37 -9.16 6.92 19.85
N VAL A 38 -9.78 7.86 19.12
CA VAL A 38 -10.45 7.55 17.85
C VAL A 38 -9.45 7.09 16.78
N VAL A 39 -8.27 7.71 16.70
CA VAL A 39 -7.21 7.30 15.76
C VAL A 39 -6.71 5.88 16.07
N GLU A 40 -6.50 5.56 17.34
CA GLU A 40 -6.08 4.22 17.77
C GLU A 40 -7.15 3.16 17.47
N GLU A 41 -8.42 3.47 17.72
CA GLU A 41 -9.53 2.56 17.39
C GLU A 41 -9.70 2.38 15.89
N ASN A 42 -9.57 3.44 15.09
CA ASN A 42 -9.60 3.35 13.63
C ASN A 42 -8.49 2.45 13.10
N ARG A 43 -7.27 2.57 13.66
CA ARG A 43 -6.15 1.69 13.35
C ARG A 43 -6.46 0.23 13.71
N ARG A 44 -7.05 -0.02 14.88
CA ARG A 44 -7.45 -1.37 15.29
C ARG A 44 -8.46 -1.99 14.32
N LEU A 45 -9.55 -1.28 14.06
CA LEU A 45 -10.62 -1.72 13.15
C LEU A 45 -10.11 -1.93 11.72
N TYR A 46 -9.22 -1.06 11.26
CA TYR A 46 -8.61 -1.18 9.94
C TYR A 46 -7.86 -2.51 9.78
N ASN A 47 -7.06 -2.87 10.78
CA ASN A 47 -6.27 -4.10 10.76
C ASN A 47 -7.17 -5.34 10.93
N GLU A 48 -8.20 -5.28 11.76
CA GLU A 48 -9.22 -6.34 11.87
C GLU A 48 -9.90 -6.59 10.51
N VAL A 49 -10.24 -5.54 9.76
CA VAL A 49 -10.76 -5.67 8.39
C VAL A 49 -9.75 -6.32 7.45
N GLN A 50 -8.45 -6.04 7.59
CA GLN A 50 -7.42 -6.71 6.78
C GLN A 50 -7.30 -8.19 7.12
N GLU A 51 -7.36 -8.56 8.39
CA GLU A 51 -7.32 -9.95 8.85
C GLU A 51 -8.55 -10.74 8.38
N LEU A 52 -9.74 -10.15 8.47
CA LEU A 52 -11.00 -10.76 7.99
C LEU A 52 -11.00 -11.00 6.48
N LYS A 53 -10.34 -10.12 5.71
CA LYS A 53 -10.11 -10.32 4.26
C LYS A 53 -9.08 -11.41 3.97
N GLY A 54 -8.37 -11.90 4.98
CA GLY A 54 -7.31 -12.90 4.89
C GLY A 54 -5.92 -12.26 4.84
N ASN A 55 -5.03 -12.81 5.67
CA ASN A 55 -3.60 -12.42 5.75
C ASN A 55 -2.79 -12.82 4.52
N ILE A 56 -3.26 -13.84 3.79
CA ILE A 56 -2.68 -14.27 2.52
C ILE A 56 -3.74 -14.07 1.44
N ARG A 57 -3.40 -13.28 0.43
CA ARG A 57 -4.28 -12.97 -0.70
C ARG A 57 -3.57 -13.32 -2.00
N VAL A 58 -4.26 -14.07 -2.85
CA VAL A 58 -3.77 -14.50 -4.15
C VAL A 58 -4.60 -13.82 -5.22
N TYR A 59 -3.94 -13.01 -6.04
CA TYR A 59 -4.54 -12.33 -7.18
C TYR A 59 -4.06 -12.97 -8.49
N CYS A 60 -4.98 -13.15 -9.44
CA CYS A 60 -4.63 -13.49 -10.81
C CYS A 60 -4.68 -12.21 -11.65
N ARG A 61 -3.64 -11.94 -12.45
CA ARG A 61 -3.65 -10.82 -13.40
C ARG A 61 -3.36 -11.32 -14.81
N ILE A 62 -4.32 -11.12 -15.68
CA ILE A 62 -4.24 -11.52 -17.09
C ILE A 62 -3.71 -10.32 -17.88
N ARG A 63 -2.53 -10.46 -18.48
CA ARG A 63 -1.98 -9.39 -19.33
C ARG A 63 -2.77 -9.24 -20.63
N PRO A 64 -2.83 -8.05 -21.22
CA PRO A 64 -3.34 -7.89 -22.58
C PRO A 64 -2.47 -8.60 -23.61
N PHE A 65 -3.08 -8.94 -24.74
CA PHE A 65 -2.39 -9.44 -25.92
C PHE A 65 -1.39 -8.40 -26.45
N LEU A 66 -0.19 -8.85 -26.82
CA LEU A 66 0.80 -7.99 -27.47
C LEU A 66 0.40 -7.74 -28.93
N LYS A 67 0.95 -6.69 -29.53
CA LYS A 67 0.77 -6.42 -30.96
C LYS A 67 1.20 -7.65 -31.77
N GLY A 68 0.31 -8.13 -32.64
CA GLY A 68 0.53 -9.34 -33.44
C GLY A 68 0.03 -10.65 -32.83
N GLN A 69 -0.44 -10.67 -31.57
CA GLN A 69 -1.10 -11.85 -30.98
C GLN A 69 -2.59 -11.89 -31.32
N ASN A 70 -3.10 -13.06 -31.66
CA ASN A 70 -4.50 -13.24 -32.04
C ASN A 70 -5.38 -13.46 -30.80
N LYS A 71 -6.42 -12.61 -30.62
CA LYS A 71 -7.37 -12.74 -29.50
C LYS A 71 -8.10 -14.10 -29.48
N LYS A 72 -8.20 -14.78 -30.62
CA LYS A 72 -8.84 -16.10 -30.75
C LYS A 72 -8.01 -17.25 -30.16
N GLU A 73 -6.77 -17.01 -29.77
CA GLU A 73 -5.87 -18.02 -29.18
C GLU A 73 -5.86 -17.99 -27.63
N THR A 74 -6.83 -17.33 -27.00
CA THR A 74 -6.95 -17.34 -25.53
C THR A 74 -7.34 -18.72 -25.03
N SER A 75 -6.63 -19.22 -24.02
CA SER A 75 -7.08 -20.37 -23.22
C SER A 75 -8.04 -19.97 -22.10
N ILE A 76 -8.29 -18.68 -21.90
CA ILE A 76 -9.18 -18.17 -20.85
C ILE A 76 -10.61 -18.14 -21.40
N GLU A 77 -11.52 -18.86 -20.76
CA GLU A 77 -12.92 -18.95 -21.17
C GLU A 77 -13.84 -18.05 -20.35
N TYR A 78 -13.54 -17.90 -19.05
CA TYR A 78 -14.36 -17.13 -18.14
C TYR A 78 -13.52 -16.47 -17.04
N THR A 79 -13.86 -15.22 -16.73
CA THR A 79 -13.37 -14.46 -15.58
C THR A 79 -14.57 -13.91 -14.83
N GLY A 80 -14.81 -14.38 -13.61
CA GLY A 80 -15.90 -13.92 -12.76
C GLY A 80 -15.46 -12.80 -11.82
N GLU A 81 -16.42 -11.96 -11.42
CA GLU A 81 -16.19 -10.82 -10.53
C GLU A 81 -15.71 -11.25 -9.13
N ASN A 82 -16.08 -12.45 -8.70
CA ASN A 82 -15.69 -13.01 -7.40
C ASN A 82 -14.36 -13.79 -7.45
N GLY A 83 -13.45 -13.43 -8.35
CA GLY A 83 -12.13 -14.07 -8.45
C GLY A 83 -12.15 -15.48 -9.06
N GLU A 84 -13.15 -15.77 -9.90
CA GLU A 84 -13.28 -17.07 -10.58
C GLU A 84 -12.60 -17.02 -11.94
N LEU A 85 -11.87 -18.09 -12.28
CA LEU A 85 -11.17 -18.21 -13.55
C LEU A 85 -11.37 -19.61 -14.12
N VAL A 86 -11.82 -19.69 -15.37
CA VAL A 86 -11.89 -20.96 -16.13
C VAL A 86 -10.91 -20.92 -17.29
N VAL A 87 -10.05 -21.92 -17.35
CA VAL A 87 -9.03 -22.08 -18.39
C VAL A 87 -9.27 -23.38 -19.16
N ALA A 88 -9.41 -23.26 -20.49
CA ALA A 88 -9.43 -24.38 -21.42
C ALA A 88 -8.04 -24.98 -21.60
N ASN A 89 -7.96 -26.31 -21.60
CA ASN A 89 -6.79 -27.05 -22.04
C ASN A 89 -7.14 -27.83 -23.31
N PRO A 90 -6.76 -27.32 -24.50
CA PRO A 90 -7.08 -27.97 -25.77
C PRO A 90 -6.34 -29.31 -25.98
N LEU A 91 -5.34 -29.61 -25.14
CA LEU A 91 -4.56 -30.85 -25.23
C LEU A 91 -5.15 -32.01 -24.42
N LYS A 92 -6.18 -31.78 -23.59
CA LYS A 92 -6.86 -32.81 -22.81
C LYS A 92 -8.25 -33.11 -23.40
N GLN A 93 -8.68 -34.36 -23.31
CA GLN A 93 -10.03 -34.80 -23.73
C GLN A 93 -10.90 -35.15 -22.51
N GLY A 94 -12.22 -34.98 -22.62
CA GLY A 94 -13.19 -35.35 -21.58
C GLY A 94 -13.42 -34.27 -20.52
N LYS A 95 -13.78 -34.64 -19.29
CA LYS A 95 -14.11 -33.69 -18.19
C LYS A 95 -12.96 -32.78 -17.74
N ASP A 96 -11.74 -33.07 -18.19
CA ASP A 96 -10.50 -32.38 -17.84
C ASP A 96 -10.12 -31.25 -18.82
N THR A 97 -10.98 -30.96 -19.81
CA THR A 97 -10.78 -29.89 -20.80
C THR A 97 -10.83 -28.50 -20.16
N HIS A 98 -11.47 -28.34 -19.02
CA HIS A 98 -11.60 -27.06 -18.32
C HIS A 98 -11.02 -27.16 -16.91
N ARG A 99 -10.23 -26.17 -16.52
CA ARG A 99 -9.73 -26.02 -15.16
C ARG A 99 -10.33 -24.78 -14.53
N PHE A 100 -10.99 -24.99 -13.38
CA PHE A 100 -11.52 -23.93 -12.55
C PHE A 100 -10.50 -23.54 -11.47
N PHE A 101 -10.29 -22.25 -11.28
CA PHE A 101 -9.45 -21.68 -10.24
C PHE A 101 -10.23 -20.59 -9.49
N LYS A 102 -10.00 -20.52 -8.17
CA LYS A 102 -10.56 -19.47 -7.30
C LYS A 102 -9.42 -18.67 -6.70
N PHE A 103 -9.49 -17.35 -6.87
CA PHE A 103 -8.57 -16.35 -6.35
C PHE A 103 -9.33 -15.35 -5.49
N ASN A 104 -8.62 -14.48 -4.77
CA ASN A 104 -9.24 -13.34 -4.11
C ASN A 104 -9.81 -12.35 -5.14
N LYS A 105 -9.13 -12.18 -6.28
CA LYS A 105 -9.59 -11.38 -7.42
C LYS A 105 -8.87 -11.81 -8.70
N VAL A 106 -9.55 -11.66 -9.84
CA VAL A 106 -8.99 -11.86 -11.18
C VAL A 106 -9.05 -10.53 -11.91
N PHE A 107 -7.89 -9.96 -12.22
CA PHE A 107 -7.74 -8.76 -13.04
C PHE A 107 -7.67 -9.14 -14.51
N GLY A 108 -8.60 -8.60 -15.31
CA GLY A 108 -8.66 -8.86 -16.73
C GLY A 108 -7.62 -8.07 -17.53
N PRO A 109 -7.52 -8.33 -18.85
CA PRO A 109 -6.63 -7.60 -19.76
C PRO A 109 -6.78 -6.08 -19.77
N SER A 110 -7.97 -5.58 -19.44
CA SER A 110 -8.30 -4.16 -19.37
C SER A 110 -7.95 -3.52 -18.04
N SER A 111 -7.56 -4.31 -17.02
CA SER A 111 -7.33 -3.78 -15.69
C SER A 111 -6.07 -2.92 -15.62
N THR A 112 -6.23 -1.72 -15.06
CA THR A 112 -5.17 -0.71 -15.03
C THR A 112 -4.16 -1.00 -13.90
N GLN A 113 -3.02 -0.31 -13.94
CA GLN A 113 -2.04 -0.38 -12.84
C GLN A 113 -2.63 0.18 -11.54
N GLU A 114 -3.46 1.20 -11.64
CA GLU A 114 -4.13 1.82 -10.50
C GLU A 114 -5.13 0.86 -9.85
N GLU A 115 -5.97 0.17 -10.63
CA GLU A 115 -6.92 -0.81 -10.10
C GLU A 115 -6.23 -1.93 -9.33
N VAL A 116 -5.08 -2.41 -9.82
CA VAL A 116 -4.27 -3.43 -9.12
C VAL A 116 -3.72 -2.85 -7.82
N PHE A 117 -3.21 -1.63 -7.85
CA PHE A 117 -2.68 -0.96 -6.65
C PHE A 117 -3.76 -0.68 -5.60
N LEU A 118 -4.96 -0.24 -5.98
CA LEU A 118 -6.05 0.05 -5.04
C LEU A 118 -6.47 -1.20 -4.24
N ASP A 119 -6.35 -2.39 -4.82
CA ASP A 119 -6.66 -3.65 -4.13
C ASP A 119 -5.54 -4.07 -3.16
N THR A 120 -4.28 -3.75 -3.46
CA THR A 120 -3.12 -4.06 -2.59
C THR A 120 -2.82 -2.96 -1.57
N GLN A 121 -3.21 -1.71 -1.83
CA GLN A 121 -2.95 -0.54 -1.02
C GLN A 121 -3.33 -0.75 0.45
N PRO A 122 -4.49 -1.34 0.80
CA PRO A 122 -4.84 -1.47 2.19
C PRO A 122 -3.87 -2.35 2.99
N LEU A 123 -3.36 -3.40 2.34
CA LEU A 123 -2.34 -4.25 2.95
C LEU A 123 -1.03 -3.46 3.12
N ILE A 124 -0.60 -2.72 2.09
CA ILE A 124 0.62 -1.91 2.11
C ILE A 124 0.58 -0.86 3.22
N ARG A 125 -0.54 -0.17 3.41
CA ARG A 125 -0.67 0.86 4.45
C ARG A 125 -0.59 0.30 5.87
N SER A 126 -0.84 -1.00 6.06
CA SER A 126 -0.66 -1.68 7.35
C SER A 126 0.81 -1.66 7.82
N LEU A 127 1.78 -1.38 6.93
CA LEU A 127 3.19 -1.12 7.29
C LEU A 127 3.32 0.04 8.27
N LEU A 128 2.53 1.12 8.10
CA LEU A 128 2.56 2.29 8.98
C LEU A 128 2.00 1.96 10.37
N ASP A 129 1.20 0.89 10.45
CA ASP A 129 0.67 0.34 11.69
C ASP A 129 1.57 -0.74 12.30
N GLY A 130 2.81 -0.89 11.80
CA GLY A 130 3.80 -1.82 12.36
C GLY A 130 3.62 -3.28 11.95
N TYR A 131 2.83 -3.57 10.91
CA TYR A 131 2.73 -4.91 10.35
C TYR A 131 3.78 -5.16 9.27
N ASN A 132 4.22 -6.41 9.13
CA ASN A 132 5.07 -6.83 8.03
C ASN A 132 4.21 -7.20 6.81
N VAL A 133 4.56 -6.65 5.65
CA VAL A 133 3.84 -6.87 4.39
C VAL A 133 4.78 -7.42 3.33
N CYS A 134 4.35 -8.46 2.63
CA CYS A 134 5.07 -9.04 1.50
C CYS A 134 4.18 -9.06 0.26
N ILE A 135 4.69 -8.50 -0.85
CA ILE A 135 4.04 -8.56 -2.16
C ILE A 135 5.03 -9.19 -3.14
N PHE A 136 4.62 -10.29 -3.75
CA PHE A 136 5.41 -10.97 -4.78
C PHE A 136 4.58 -11.15 -6.06
N ALA A 137 5.25 -11.05 -7.21
CA ALA A 137 4.66 -11.34 -8.50
C ALA A 137 5.20 -12.69 -9.00
N TYR A 138 4.32 -13.61 -9.35
CA TYR A 138 4.67 -14.95 -9.82
C TYR A 138 4.14 -15.23 -11.24
N GLY A 139 4.87 -16.04 -12.01
CA GLY A 139 4.49 -16.46 -13.35
C GLY A 139 5.70 -16.65 -14.28
N GLN A 140 5.46 -17.20 -15.46
CA GLN A 140 6.51 -17.43 -16.46
C GLN A 140 7.14 -16.12 -17.00
N THR A 141 8.27 -16.22 -17.69
CA THR A 141 8.83 -15.08 -18.44
C THR A 141 7.81 -14.56 -19.47
N GLY A 142 7.67 -13.24 -19.54
CA GLY A 142 6.67 -12.58 -20.41
C GLY A 142 5.23 -12.56 -19.87
N SER A 143 4.96 -13.05 -18.66
CA SER A 143 3.61 -13.01 -18.08
C SER A 143 3.16 -11.64 -17.55
N GLY A 144 4.11 -10.69 -17.36
CA GLY A 144 3.81 -9.35 -16.86
C GLY A 144 4.21 -9.09 -15.41
N LYS A 145 5.08 -9.91 -14.80
CA LYS A 145 5.60 -9.68 -13.42
C LYS A 145 6.22 -8.29 -13.25
N THR A 146 7.24 -7.94 -14.06
CA THR A 146 7.90 -6.64 -14.03
C THR A 146 6.95 -5.49 -14.38
N TYR A 147 6.05 -5.70 -15.34
CA TYR A 147 5.01 -4.74 -15.69
C TYR A 147 4.07 -4.45 -14.49
N THR A 148 3.76 -5.45 -13.69
CA THR A 148 2.90 -5.29 -12.50
C THR A 148 3.63 -4.57 -11.36
N MET A 149 4.86 -4.98 -11.05
CA MET A 149 5.61 -4.43 -9.91
C MET A 149 6.20 -3.05 -10.21
N SER A 150 6.89 -2.88 -11.34
CA SER A 150 7.57 -1.63 -11.70
C SER A 150 6.75 -0.77 -12.66
N GLY A 151 5.94 -1.38 -13.53
CA GLY A 151 5.25 -0.65 -14.59
C GLY A 151 6.08 -0.53 -15.87
N PRO A 152 5.45 -0.15 -17.00
CA PRO A 152 6.14 0.02 -18.28
C PRO A 152 7.00 1.28 -18.38
N SER A 153 6.76 2.30 -17.55
CA SER A 153 7.50 3.55 -17.55
C SER A 153 7.39 4.24 -16.21
N ILE A 154 8.48 4.89 -15.78
CA ILE A 154 8.50 5.76 -14.59
C ILE A 154 8.07 7.20 -14.92
N ASN A 155 7.97 7.56 -16.21
CA ASN A 155 7.77 8.94 -16.64
C ASN A 155 6.36 9.49 -16.40
N SER A 156 5.40 8.62 -16.08
CA SER A 156 4.01 9.00 -15.78
C SER A 156 3.44 8.11 -14.70
N GLU A 157 2.76 8.71 -13.74
CA GLU A 157 2.10 8.02 -12.62
C GLU A 157 1.08 6.98 -13.09
N GLU A 158 0.41 7.22 -14.22
CA GLU A 158 -0.53 6.27 -14.83
C GLU A 158 0.14 4.90 -15.06
N HIS A 159 1.40 4.92 -15.49
CA HIS A 159 2.19 3.74 -15.81
C HIS A 159 2.90 3.13 -14.61
N TRP A 160 2.92 3.77 -13.45
CA TRP A 160 3.62 3.22 -12.29
C TRP A 160 3.04 1.88 -11.86
N GLY A 161 3.92 0.91 -11.62
CA GLY A 161 3.56 -0.35 -10.97
C GLY A 161 3.31 -0.19 -9.47
N VAL A 162 3.01 -1.34 -8.85
CA VAL A 162 2.72 -1.43 -7.42
C VAL A 162 3.83 -0.80 -6.58
N ASN A 163 5.11 -1.00 -6.93
CA ASN A 163 6.24 -0.52 -6.12
C ASN A 163 6.29 1.01 -6.04
N TYR A 164 6.21 1.70 -7.18
CA TYR A 164 6.30 3.17 -7.20
C TYR A 164 5.05 3.82 -6.59
N ARG A 165 3.86 3.26 -6.86
CA ARG A 165 2.61 3.73 -6.24
C ARG A 165 2.62 3.55 -4.72
N ALA A 166 3.13 2.40 -4.25
CA ALA A 166 3.28 2.11 -2.83
C ALA A 166 4.21 3.10 -2.13
N LEU A 167 5.42 3.30 -2.69
CA LEU A 167 6.38 4.25 -2.14
C LEU A 167 5.81 5.66 -2.12
N ASN A 168 5.19 6.12 -3.22
CA ASN A 168 4.58 7.44 -3.28
C ASN A 168 3.48 7.62 -2.22
N ASP A 169 2.58 6.65 -2.09
CA ASP A 169 1.50 6.66 -1.10
C ASP A 169 2.05 6.70 0.34
N LEU A 170 3.05 5.86 0.66
CA LEU A 170 3.70 5.84 1.97
C LEU A 170 4.41 7.16 2.27
N PHE A 171 5.12 7.74 1.30
CA PHE A 171 5.77 9.05 1.49
C PHE A 171 4.75 10.18 1.67
N HIS A 172 3.62 10.15 0.96
CA HIS A 172 2.54 11.12 1.18
C HIS A 172 1.92 11.00 2.57
N LEU A 173 1.64 9.78 3.03
CA LEU A 173 1.04 9.53 4.34
C LEU A 173 1.99 9.93 5.48
N THR A 174 3.25 9.53 5.38
CA THR A 174 4.27 9.90 6.38
C THR A 174 4.45 11.41 6.45
N GLN A 175 4.49 12.11 5.30
CA GLN A 175 4.55 13.57 5.24
C GLN A 175 3.32 14.25 5.87
N SER A 176 2.12 13.75 5.57
CA SER A 176 0.87 14.30 6.12
C SER A 176 0.77 14.15 7.65
N SER A 177 1.49 13.18 8.22
CA SER A 177 1.44 12.85 9.65
C SER A 177 2.64 13.33 10.47
N GLN A 178 3.54 14.13 9.87
CA GLN A 178 4.82 14.54 10.49
C GLN A 178 4.68 15.27 11.83
N ASN A 179 3.56 15.99 12.04
CA ASN A 179 3.31 16.71 13.29
C ASN A 179 2.87 15.79 14.45
N THR A 180 2.58 14.52 14.16
CA THR A 180 2.06 13.55 15.14
C THR A 180 2.98 12.37 15.32
N VAL A 181 3.62 11.88 14.25
CA VAL A 181 4.47 10.69 14.26
C VAL A 181 5.75 10.97 13.47
N MET A 182 6.89 10.59 14.03
CA MET A 182 8.18 10.58 13.32
C MET A 182 8.39 9.21 12.67
N TYR A 183 8.71 9.22 11.38
CA TYR A 183 9.00 8.03 10.60
C TYR A 183 10.46 8.03 10.14
N GLU A 184 11.13 6.90 10.27
CA GLU A 184 12.43 6.63 9.65
C GLU A 184 12.23 5.57 8.56
N VAL A 185 12.71 5.85 7.34
CA VAL A 185 12.52 4.96 6.18
C VAL A 185 13.89 4.51 5.66
N GLY A 186 14.12 3.20 5.69
CA GLY A 186 15.26 2.54 5.05
C GLY A 186 14.83 1.76 3.82
N VAL A 187 15.69 1.70 2.80
CA VAL A 187 15.45 0.94 1.56
C VAL A 187 16.63 0.03 1.27
N GLN A 188 16.34 -1.20 0.88
CA GLN A 188 17.32 -2.18 0.41
C GLN A 188 16.79 -2.82 -0.87
N MET A 189 17.64 -2.97 -1.89
CA MET A 189 17.29 -3.62 -3.15
C MET A 189 18.28 -4.74 -3.44
N VAL A 190 17.78 -5.95 -3.57
CA VAL A 190 18.60 -7.17 -3.64
C VAL A 190 18.13 -8.07 -4.77
N GLU A 191 19.07 -8.66 -5.50
CA GLU A 191 18.84 -9.72 -6.47
C GLU A 191 19.29 -11.06 -5.88
N ILE A 192 18.47 -12.10 -6.05
CA ILE A 192 18.84 -13.48 -5.75
C ILE A 192 18.90 -14.24 -7.07
N TYR A 193 20.09 -14.70 -7.45
CA TYR A 193 20.30 -15.48 -8.67
C TYR A 193 21.19 -16.69 -8.36
N ASN A 194 20.68 -17.89 -8.63
CA ASN A 194 21.38 -19.16 -8.35
C ASN A 194 21.90 -19.24 -6.91
N GLU A 195 21.02 -18.97 -5.94
CA GLU A 195 21.35 -18.92 -4.49
C GLU A 195 22.48 -17.92 -4.13
N GLN A 196 22.82 -16.99 -5.01
CA GLN A 196 23.72 -15.89 -4.73
C GLN A 196 22.93 -14.60 -4.55
N VAL A 197 23.27 -13.87 -3.48
CA VAL A 197 22.65 -12.61 -3.11
C VAL A 197 23.53 -11.46 -3.59
N ARG A 198 22.96 -10.53 -4.35
CA ARG A 198 23.63 -9.35 -4.90
C ARG A 198 22.90 -8.08 -4.46
N ASP A 199 23.63 -7.17 -3.83
CA ASP A 199 23.15 -5.82 -3.56
C ASP A 199 23.07 -5.02 -4.87
N LEU A 200 21.91 -4.42 -5.14
CA LEU A 200 21.66 -3.63 -6.35
C LEU A 200 21.89 -2.13 -6.14
N LEU A 201 22.16 -1.69 -4.90
CA LEU A 201 22.45 -0.30 -4.56
C LEU A 201 23.95 -0.05 -4.30
N SER A 202 24.79 -1.09 -4.27
CA SER A 202 26.23 -0.94 -4.12
C SER A 202 26.92 -0.69 -5.47
N ASP A 203 27.79 0.32 -5.53
CA ASP A 203 28.66 0.59 -6.69
C ASP A 203 29.80 -0.43 -6.83
N ASP A 204 30.10 -1.17 -5.76
CA ASP A 204 31.03 -2.28 -5.80
C ASP A 204 30.39 -3.44 -6.58
N GLY A 205 31.17 -4.09 -7.46
CA GLY A 205 30.74 -5.20 -8.32
C GLY A 205 30.11 -6.39 -7.55
N PRO A 206 29.81 -7.53 -8.22
CA PRO A 206 28.93 -8.60 -7.72
C PRO A 206 29.40 -9.39 -6.47
N SER A 207 30.23 -8.82 -5.60
CA SER A 207 30.96 -9.48 -4.51
C SER A 207 30.80 -8.82 -3.14
N ARG A 208 29.64 -8.23 -2.80
CA ARG A 208 29.19 -8.26 -1.41
C ARG A 208 28.33 -9.50 -1.21
N ARG A 209 28.99 -10.63 -0.95
CA ARG A 209 28.33 -11.76 -0.29
C ARG A 209 27.85 -11.25 1.06
N TYR A 210 26.54 -11.17 1.26
CA TYR A 210 26.02 -11.03 2.61
C TYR A 210 26.61 -12.19 3.43
N PRO A 211 27.25 -11.92 4.59
CA PRO A 211 27.67 -13.01 5.46
C PRO A 211 26.41 -13.82 5.76
N SER A 212 26.52 -15.14 5.56
CA SER A 212 25.46 -16.11 5.77
C SER A 212 24.73 -15.82 7.08
N LEU A 213 23.45 -15.45 6.99
CA LEU A 213 22.56 -15.38 8.14
C LEU A 213 22.31 -16.83 8.59
N ILE A 214 23.06 -17.26 9.61
CA ILE A 214 22.73 -18.39 10.48
C ILE A 214 22.34 -17.79 11.82
#